data_AF-A0A833LGX6-F1
#
_entry.id   AF-A0A833LGX6-F1
#
_cell.length_a   1.000
_cell.length_b   1.000
_cell.length_c   1.000
_cell.angle_alpha   90.00
_cell.angle_beta   90.00
_cell.angle_gamma   90.00
#
_symmetry.space_group_name_H-M   'P 1'
#
loop_
_entity.id
_entity.type
_entity.pdbx_description
1 polymer ?
#
loop_
_entity_poly.entity_id
_entity_poly.type
_entity_poly.pdbx_seq_one_letter_code
_entity_poly.pdbx_strand_id
1 'polypeptide(L)'
;MTPPPRPRQRRPFLLWLLLGILAAALAVLVLNHDGGRSFGLSNQDFGQIAVLVAILIFVAGGVLGRPLGVWTIVRSIVAWGIVILVIAGLYASRDELGGFAGRLLGALAPGLPITGRIAGDGNPDSVSVVRAGDGHFAVRATVGDAPLMLLVDTGASFVTLTYDDARQVGINPERLAFGTPIRTANGAMTAASVTLDRVAVGPIERRAVRALVAPPGSLEQSLLGMTFLDTLGGYAISGDRLVLTP
;
A
#
# COMPACT_ATOMS: atom_id res chain seq x y z
N MET A 1 -27.46 34.19 62.25
CA MET A 1 -27.57 33.42 60.98
C MET A 1 -26.24 33.49 60.26
N THR A 2 -25.44 32.42 60.33
CA THR A 2 -24.20 32.30 59.53
C THR A 2 -24.54 31.64 58.19
N PRO A 3 -24.07 32.17 57.05
CA PRO A 3 -24.34 31.57 55.74
C PRO A 3 -23.70 30.17 55.65
N PRO A 4 -24.32 29.23 54.93
CA PRO A 4 -23.80 27.87 54.79
C PRO A 4 -22.46 27.87 54.04
N PRO A 5 -21.53 26.96 54.39
CA PRO A 5 -20.24 26.88 53.72
C PRO A 5 -20.43 26.50 52.25
N ARG A 6 -19.81 27.27 51.34
CA ARG A 6 -19.84 26.98 49.90
C ARG A 6 -19.16 25.63 49.63
N PRO A 7 -19.74 24.76 48.79
CA PRO A 7 -19.10 23.49 48.44
C PRO A 7 -17.75 23.77 47.76
N ARG A 8 -16.68 23.17 48.28
CA ARG A 8 -15.35 23.21 47.67
C ARG A 8 -15.43 22.57 46.28
N GLN A 9 -15.56 23.40 45.25
CA GLN A 9 -15.45 23.00 43.85
C GLN A 9 -14.01 22.56 43.59
N ARG A 10 -13.70 21.29 43.86
CA ARG A 10 -12.41 20.69 43.50
C ARG A 10 -12.34 20.68 41.97
N ARG A 11 -11.57 21.62 41.43
CA ARG A 11 -11.34 21.78 40.00
C ARG A 11 -10.87 20.42 39.42
N PRO A 12 -11.32 20.04 38.21
CA PRO A 12 -10.94 18.79 37.55
C PRO A 12 -9.49 18.82 37.03
N PHE A 13 -8.55 19.32 37.85
CA PHE A 13 -7.13 19.45 37.54
C PHE A 13 -6.53 18.12 37.11
N LEU A 14 -6.95 17.01 37.74
CA LEU A 14 -6.52 15.67 37.37
C LEU A 14 -6.95 15.29 35.94
N LEU A 15 -8.16 15.65 35.52
CA LEU A 15 -8.64 15.34 34.16
C LEU A 15 -7.88 16.15 33.12
N TRP A 16 -7.60 17.43 33.39
CA TRP A 16 -6.79 18.27 32.51
C TRP A 16 -5.33 17.81 32.44
N LEU A 17 -4.77 17.34 33.55
CA LEU A 17 -3.43 16.74 33.60
C LEU A 17 -3.36 15.48 32.72
N LEU A 18 -4.37 14.61 32.82
CA LEU A 18 -4.45 13.37 32.04
C LEU A 18 -4.67 13.62 30.55
N LEU A 19 -5.53 14.60 30.20
CA LEU A 19 -5.67 15.08 28.81
C LEU A 19 -4.36 15.64 28.27
N GLY A 20 -3.60 16.36 29.09
CA GLY A 20 -2.27 16.85 28.74
C GLY A 20 -1.28 15.72 28.48
N ILE A 21 -1.28 14.67 29.29
CA ILE A 21 -0.43 13.48 29.10
C ILE A 21 -0.81 12.73 27.82
N LEU A 22 -2.11 12.57 27.54
CA LEU A 22 -2.61 11.94 26.32
C LEU A 22 -2.23 12.76 25.08
N ALA A 23 -2.39 14.08 25.14
CA ALA A 23 -2.00 14.98 24.06
C ALA A 23 -0.48 14.98 23.82
N ALA A 24 0.31 14.92 24.88
CA ALA A 24 1.76 14.79 24.78
C ALA A 24 2.19 13.44 24.18
N ALA A 25 1.54 12.34 24.57
CA ALA A 25 1.80 11.01 24.01
C ALA A 25 1.43 10.96 22.51
N LEU A 26 0.29 11.55 22.13
CA LEU A 26 -0.13 11.69 20.74
C LEU A 26 0.85 12.56 19.95
N ALA A 27 1.30 13.68 20.51
CA ALA A 27 2.28 14.57 19.89
C ALA A 27 3.62 13.86 19.67
N VAL A 28 4.11 13.09 20.64
CA VAL A 28 5.34 12.29 20.49
C VAL A 28 5.19 11.25 19.38
N LEU A 29 4.03 10.61 19.26
CA LEU A 29 3.76 9.60 18.23
C LEU A 29 3.67 10.21 16.81
N VAL A 30 3.12 11.41 16.70
CA VAL A 30 3.05 12.18 15.46
C VAL A 30 4.41 12.75 15.06
N LEU A 31 5.19 13.23 16.03
CA LEU A 31 6.51 13.84 15.78
C LEU A 31 7.62 12.81 15.57
N ASN A 32 7.49 11.59 16.09
CA ASN A 32 8.48 10.52 15.97
C ASN A 32 8.15 9.50 14.84
N HIS A 33 7.43 9.96 13.81
CA HIS A 33 6.94 9.15 12.68
C HIS A 33 8.07 8.48 11.87
N ASP A 34 9.25 9.10 11.82
CA ASP A 34 10.34 8.68 10.92
C ASP A 34 11.32 7.66 11.52
N GLY A 35 11.31 7.48 12.85
CA GLY A 35 12.29 6.63 13.55
C GLY A 35 11.91 5.15 13.63
N GLY A 36 10.69 4.77 13.27
CA GLY A 36 10.16 3.39 13.33
C GLY A 36 10.05 2.78 14.74
N ARG A 37 10.67 3.39 15.75
CA ARG A 37 10.66 2.97 17.16
C ARG A 37 10.55 4.19 18.08
N SER A 38 9.72 4.07 19.10
CA SER A 38 9.57 5.05 20.18
C SER A 38 9.93 4.38 21.50
N PHE A 39 10.95 4.89 22.20
CA PHE A 39 11.46 4.33 23.46
C PHE A 39 11.81 2.82 23.40
N GLY A 40 12.35 2.36 22.27
CA GLY A 40 12.75 0.96 22.08
C GLY A 40 11.61 0.00 21.73
N LEU A 41 10.36 0.48 21.68
CA LEU A 41 9.18 -0.28 21.24
C LEU A 41 8.84 0.05 19.78
N SER A 42 8.21 -0.88 19.06
CA SER A 42 7.67 -0.58 17.73
C SER A 42 6.57 0.48 17.84
N ASN A 43 6.44 1.36 16.85
CA ASN A 43 5.42 2.43 16.90
C ASN A 43 3.97 1.87 16.97
N GLN A 44 3.73 0.64 16.50
CA GLN A 44 2.46 -0.07 16.66
C GLN A 44 2.22 -0.51 18.12
N ASP A 45 3.21 -1.12 18.75
CA ASP A 45 3.09 -1.60 20.14
C ASP A 45 2.96 -0.43 21.11
N PHE A 46 3.74 0.64 20.89
CA PHE A 46 3.69 1.85 21.70
C PHE A 46 2.31 2.54 21.58
N GLY A 47 1.74 2.58 20.37
CA GLY A 47 0.38 3.10 20.15
C GLY A 47 -0.69 2.28 20.87
N GLN A 48 -0.61 0.95 20.83
CA GLN A 48 -1.55 0.07 21.54
C GLN A 48 -1.44 0.24 23.05
N ILE A 49 -0.22 0.30 23.60
CA ILE A 49 0.00 0.48 25.04
C ILE A 49 -0.49 1.86 25.50
N ALA A 50 -0.23 2.92 24.73
CA ALA A 50 -0.72 4.26 25.05
C ALA A 50 -2.25 4.32 25.12
N VAL A 51 -2.94 3.66 24.17
CA VAL A 51 -4.40 3.56 24.16
C VAL A 51 -4.91 2.75 25.36
N LEU A 52 -4.29 1.61 25.67
CA LEU A 52 -4.68 0.77 26.82
C LEU A 52 -4.49 1.51 28.15
N VAL A 53 -3.40 2.25 28.32
CA VAL A 53 -3.13 3.06 29.51
C VAL A 53 -4.13 4.21 29.63
N ALA A 54 -4.48 4.87 28.52
CA ALA A 54 -5.49 5.93 28.51
C ALA A 54 -6.87 5.40 28.94
N ILE A 55 -7.27 4.22 28.44
CA ILE A 55 -8.51 3.55 28.83
C ILE A 55 -8.49 3.16 30.31
N LEU A 56 -7.39 2.58 30.79
CA LEU A 56 -7.23 2.17 32.20
C LEU A 56 -7.36 3.36 33.16
N ILE A 57 -6.68 4.45 32.85
CA ILE A 57 -6.73 5.69 33.63
C ILE A 57 -8.13 6.29 33.60
N PHE A 58 -8.80 6.24 32.45
CA PHE A 58 -10.17 6.74 32.29
C PHE A 58 -11.17 5.95 33.15
N VAL A 59 -11.07 4.62 33.14
CA VAL A 59 -11.90 3.73 33.97
C VAL A 59 -11.62 3.97 35.46
N ALA A 60 -10.35 4.05 35.85
CA ALA A 60 -9.96 4.32 37.23
C ALA A 60 -10.45 5.70 37.72
N GLY A 61 -10.37 6.73 36.86
CA GLY A 61 -10.84 8.08 37.17
C GLY A 61 -12.37 8.21 37.23
N GLY A 62 -13.10 7.36 36.52
CA GLY A 62 -14.57 7.31 36.54
C GLY A 62 -15.15 6.52 37.70
N VAL A 63 -14.45 5.49 38.17
CA VAL A 63 -14.92 4.56 39.21
C VAL A 63 -14.57 5.04 40.62
N LEU A 64 -13.45 5.73 40.82
CA LEU A 64 -13.05 6.23 42.13
C LEU A 64 -13.66 7.61 42.43
N GLY A 65 -14.82 7.63 43.09
CA GLY A 65 -15.13 8.72 44.03
C GLY A 65 -16.50 9.40 43.95
N ARG A 66 -17.52 8.83 43.29
CA ARG A 66 -18.89 9.40 43.31
C ARG A 66 -19.98 8.32 43.28
N PRO A 67 -21.09 8.47 44.04
CA PRO A 67 -22.33 7.75 43.77
C PRO A 67 -22.97 8.38 42.52
N LEU A 68 -22.46 8.04 41.35
CA LEU A 68 -23.08 8.43 40.09
C LEU A 68 -24.36 7.60 39.94
N GLY A 69 -25.49 8.25 39.69
CA GLY A 69 -26.72 7.54 39.35
C GLY A 69 -26.48 6.65 38.14
N VAL A 70 -26.98 5.40 38.19
CA VAL A 70 -26.82 4.37 37.14
C VAL A 70 -27.08 4.95 35.74
N TRP A 71 -28.06 5.86 35.64
CA TRP A 71 -28.41 6.54 34.39
C TRP A 71 -27.29 7.40 33.77
N THR A 72 -26.46 8.03 34.60
CA THR A 72 -25.34 8.86 34.13
C THR A 72 -24.18 7.97 33.66
N ILE A 73 -23.97 6.84 34.31
CA ILE A 73 -22.98 5.83 33.92
C ILE A 73 -23.36 5.25 32.56
N VAL A 74 -24.62 4.80 32.40
CA VAL A 74 -25.14 4.27 31.14
C VAL A 74 -25.01 5.28 30.01
N ARG A 75 -25.46 6.53 30.20
CA ARG A 75 -25.35 7.58 29.18
C ARG A 75 -23.89 7.84 28.78
N SER A 76 -22.97 7.79 29.75
CA SER A 76 -21.54 7.98 29.50
C SER A 76 -20.97 6.83 28.69
N ILE A 77 -21.32 5.58 29.02
CA ILE A 77 -20.90 4.39 28.25
C ILE A 77 -21.38 4.47 26.80
N VAL A 78 -22.64 4.85 26.57
CA VAL A 78 -23.18 5.00 25.21
C VAL A 78 -22.46 6.12 24.44
N ALA A 79 -22.28 7.29 25.07
CA ALA A 79 -21.59 8.41 24.43
C ALA A 79 -20.13 8.04 24.05
N TRP A 80 -19.42 7.36 24.95
CA TRP A 80 -18.06 6.88 24.68
C TRP A 80 -18.03 5.74 23.65
N GLY A 81 -19.01 4.84 23.64
CA GLY A 81 -19.15 3.81 22.62
C GLY A 81 -19.31 4.40 21.23
N ILE A 82 -20.07 5.48 21.08
CA ILE A 82 -20.21 6.22 19.82
C ILE A 82 -18.87 6.88 19.43
N VAL A 83 -18.19 7.55 20.37
CA VAL A 83 -16.88 8.17 20.08
C VAL A 83 -15.85 7.13 19.67
N ILE A 84 -15.78 5.98 20.34
CA ILE A 84 -14.89 4.87 19.99
C ILE A 84 -15.26 4.31 18.62
N LEU A 85 -16.55 4.11 18.31
CA LEU A 85 -16.99 3.66 16.99
C LEU A 85 -16.61 4.64 15.88
N VAL A 86 -16.76 5.95 16.13
CA VAL A 86 -16.35 6.98 15.18
C VAL A 86 -14.84 6.97 14.98
N ILE A 87 -14.05 6.91 16.06
CA ILE A 87 -12.58 6.87 15.98
C ILE A 87 -12.11 5.57 15.31
N ALA A 88 -12.71 4.43 15.66
CA ALA A 88 -12.40 3.13 15.07
C ALA A 88 -12.77 3.09 13.59
N GLY A 89 -13.92 3.64 13.21
CA GLY A 89 -14.33 3.81 11.82
C GLY A 89 -13.37 4.73 11.06
N LEU A 90 -13.00 5.87 11.65
CA LEU A 90 -12.07 6.82 11.03
C LEU A 90 -10.65 6.22 10.88
N TYR A 91 -10.21 5.42 11.86
CA TYR A 91 -8.95 4.69 11.80
C TYR A 91 -9.00 3.53 10.80
N ALA A 92 -10.13 2.82 10.69
CA ALA A 92 -10.33 1.77 9.70
C ALA A 92 -10.35 2.35 8.28
N SER A 93 -10.93 3.54 8.10
CA SER A 93 -10.95 4.29 6.83
C SER A 93 -9.72 5.18 6.61
N ARG A 94 -8.65 5.04 7.41
CA ARG A 94 -7.44 5.88 7.31
C ARG A 94 -6.82 5.87 5.91
N ASP A 95 -6.87 4.72 5.23
CA ASP A 95 -6.25 4.50 3.93
C ASP A 95 -7.09 5.15 2.81
N GLU A 96 -8.41 5.21 2.99
CA GLU A 96 -9.36 5.87 2.07
C GLU A 96 -9.35 7.40 2.24
N LEU A 97 -9.24 7.88 3.48
CA LEU A 97 -9.20 9.31 3.80
C LEU A 97 -7.94 10.01 3.25
N GLY A 98 -6.80 9.34 3.26
CA GLY A 98 -5.56 9.84 2.64
C GLY A 98 -5.71 10.05 1.13
N GLY A 99 -6.39 9.12 0.44
CA GLY A 99 -6.67 9.20 -0.98
C GLY A 99 -7.66 10.31 -1.37
N PHE A 100 -8.59 10.68 -0.49
CA PHE A 100 -9.55 11.77 -0.70
C PHE A 100 -8.92 13.15 -0.42
N ALA A 101 -8.16 13.29 0.66
CA ALA A 101 -7.46 14.53 1.01
C ALA A 101 -6.42 14.89 -0.07
N GLY A 102 -5.70 13.91 -0.62
CA GLY A 102 -4.76 14.14 -1.72
C GLY A 102 -5.43 14.68 -2.99
N ARG A 103 -6.66 14.22 -3.30
CA ARG A 103 -7.43 14.71 -4.47
C ARG A 103 -7.96 16.13 -4.25
N LEU A 104 -8.43 16.46 -3.06
CA LEU A 104 -8.91 17.81 -2.72
C LEU A 104 -7.76 18.84 -2.66
N LEU A 105 -6.63 18.47 -2.04
CA LEU A 105 -5.45 19.34 -1.97
C LEU A 105 -4.81 19.53 -3.35
N GLY A 106 -4.78 18.49 -4.19
CA GLY A 106 -4.34 18.59 -5.59
C GLY A 106 -5.27 19.43 -6.47
N ALA A 107 -6.58 19.48 -6.16
CA ALA A 107 -7.54 20.34 -6.85
C ALA A 107 -7.42 21.82 -6.44
N LEU A 108 -6.88 22.12 -5.25
CA LEU A 108 -6.73 23.48 -4.73
C LEU A 108 -5.34 24.08 -4.99
N ALA A 109 -4.32 23.24 -5.22
CA ALA A 109 -2.96 23.68 -5.54
C ALA A 109 -2.34 22.78 -6.62
N PRO A 110 -2.46 23.14 -7.91
CA PRO A 110 -1.81 22.42 -8.99
C PRO A 110 -0.29 22.54 -8.86
N GLY A 111 0.43 21.42 -8.73
CA GLY A 111 1.89 21.39 -8.82
C GLY A 111 2.67 20.88 -7.60
N LEU A 112 2.02 20.46 -6.52
CA LEU A 112 2.70 19.74 -5.43
C LEU A 112 2.76 18.23 -5.77
N PRO A 113 3.96 17.65 -5.99
CA PRO A 113 4.10 16.23 -6.22
C PRO A 113 3.77 15.50 -4.90
N ILE A 114 2.60 14.87 -4.86
CA ILE A 114 2.28 13.90 -3.81
C ILE A 114 3.05 12.61 -4.15
N THR A 115 4.34 12.59 -3.82
CA THR A 115 5.10 11.34 -3.65
C THR A 115 4.67 10.72 -2.32
N GLY A 116 3.50 10.11 -2.33
CA GLY A 116 2.89 9.48 -1.16
C GLY A 116 2.42 8.08 -1.52
N ARG A 117 3.28 7.08 -1.23
CA ARG A 117 2.93 5.69 -0.91
C ARG A 117 1.66 5.19 -1.59
N ILE A 118 1.72 5.03 -2.90
CA ILE A 118 0.75 4.24 -3.65
C ILE A 118 1.40 2.91 -4.01
N ALA A 119 1.84 2.22 -2.98
CA ALA A 119 2.02 0.79 -2.99
C ALA A 119 1.51 0.34 -1.63
N GLY A 120 0.54 -0.57 -1.65
CA GLY A 120 -0.09 -1.11 -0.44
C GLY A 120 0.88 -1.90 0.45
N ASP A 121 2.12 -2.11 0.01
CA ASP A 121 3.21 -2.62 0.82
C ASP A 121 4.17 -1.46 1.09
N GLY A 122 4.57 -1.26 2.35
CA GLY A 122 5.56 -0.26 2.75
C GLY A 122 6.97 -0.47 2.18
N ASN A 123 7.11 -1.10 1.02
CA ASN A 123 8.35 -1.36 0.32
C ASN A 123 8.59 -0.27 -0.76
N PRO A 124 9.61 0.60 -0.60
CA PRO A 124 9.93 1.66 -1.56
C PRO A 124 10.31 1.13 -2.96
N ASP A 125 10.63 -0.15 -3.07
CA ASP A 125 11.06 -0.79 -4.32
C ASP A 125 9.89 -1.42 -5.11
N SER A 126 8.66 -1.26 -4.65
CA SER A 126 7.48 -1.77 -5.36
C SER A 126 7.10 -0.88 -6.56
N VAL A 127 6.56 -1.51 -7.60
CA VAL A 127 6.12 -0.82 -8.82
C VAL A 127 4.61 -0.83 -8.89
N SER A 128 4.00 0.35 -9.02
CA SER A 128 2.57 0.49 -9.27
C SER A 128 2.30 0.89 -10.72
N VAL A 129 1.41 0.14 -11.36
CA VAL A 129 0.96 0.37 -12.74
C VAL A 129 -0.55 0.62 -12.73
N VAL A 130 -1.00 1.64 -13.46
CA VAL A 130 -2.42 1.92 -13.67
C VAL A 130 -2.86 1.24 -14.96
N ARG A 131 -4.08 0.68 -14.97
CA ARG A 131 -4.70 0.08 -16.14
C ARG A 131 -4.78 1.10 -17.27
N ALA A 132 -4.35 0.71 -18.47
CA ALA A 132 -4.48 1.53 -19.65
C ALA A 132 -5.94 1.59 -20.12
N GLY A 133 -6.26 2.56 -20.99
CA GLY A 133 -7.61 2.77 -21.50
C GLY A 133 -8.18 1.60 -22.32
N ASP A 134 -7.31 0.69 -22.79
CA ASP A 134 -7.65 -0.56 -23.47
C ASP A 134 -8.00 -1.71 -22.50
N GLY A 135 -7.99 -1.45 -21.19
CA GLY A 135 -8.34 -2.42 -20.16
C GLY A 135 -7.19 -3.30 -19.69
N HIS A 136 -5.97 -3.15 -20.21
CA HIS A 136 -4.83 -4.00 -19.84
C HIS A 136 -3.79 -3.25 -19.00
N PHE A 137 -2.92 -3.99 -18.31
CA PHE A 137 -1.80 -3.40 -17.57
C PHE A 137 -0.55 -3.44 -18.45
N ALA A 138 -0.04 -2.27 -18.84
CA ALA A 138 1.20 -2.16 -19.60
C ALA A 138 2.28 -1.52 -18.74
N VAL A 139 3.48 -2.10 -18.73
CA VAL A 139 4.60 -1.64 -17.94
C VAL A 139 5.80 -1.36 -18.82
N ARG A 140 6.50 -0.26 -18.53
CA ARG A 140 7.78 0.03 -19.16
C ARG A 140 8.86 -0.81 -18.50
N ALA A 141 9.41 -1.75 -19.26
CA ALA A 141 10.52 -2.59 -18.84
C ALA A 141 11.79 -2.21 -19.63
N THR A 142 12.95 -2.54 -19.07
CA THR A 142 14.23 -2.53 -19.80
C THR A 142 14.64 -3.99 -19.98
N VAL A 143 14.73 -4.45 -21.23
CA VAL A 143 15.16 -5.80 -21.58
C VAL A 143 16.54 -5.70 -22.22
N GLY A 144 17.54 -6.31 -21.60
CA GLY A 144 18.93 -6.00 -21.88
C GLY A 144 19.20 -4.51 -21.63
N ASP A 145 19.48 -3.78 -22.71
CA ASP A 145 19.71 -2.33 -22.71
C ASP A 145 18.59 -1.52 -23.39
N ALA A 146 17.54 -2.18 -23.91
CA ALA A 146 16.47 -1.52 -24.65
C ALA A 146 15.19 -1.34 -23.80
N PRO A 147 14.60 -0.13 -23.78
CA PRO A 147 13.31 0.10 -23.14
C PRO A 147 12.18 -0.44 -24.02
N LEU A 148 11.34 -1.31 -23.48
CA LEU A 148 10.17 -1.90 -24.11
C LEU A 148 8.91 -1.66 -23.28
N MET A 149 7.76 -1.59 -23.94
CA MET A 149 6.47 -1.68 -23.28
C MET A 149 6.02 -3.14 -23.28
N LEU A 150 5.79 -3.71 -22.09
CA LEU A 150 5.33 -5.08 -21.93
C LEU A 150 3.93 -5.10 -21.33
N LEU A 151 3.05 -5.90 -21.91
CA LEU A 151 1.73 -6.18 -21.35
C LEU A 151 1.86 -7.19 -20.22
N VAL A 152 1.34 -6.90 -19.04
CA VAL A 152 1.33 -7.87 -17.94
C VAL A 152 0.24 -8.90 -18.20
N ASP A 153 0.66 -10.15 -18.41
CA ASP A 153 -0.24 -11.27 -18.72
C ASP A 153 0.05 -12.45 -17.80
N THR A 154 -0.82 -12.64 -16.80
CA THR A 154 -0.76 -13.78 -15.86
C THR A 154 -1.14 -15.11 -16.51
N GLY A 155 -1.74 -15.09 -17.70
CA GLY A 155 -2.05 -16.27 -18.49
C GLY A 155 -0.86 -16.76 -19.33
N ALA A 156 0.13 -15.89 -19.58
CA ALA A 156 1.34 -16.25 -20.31
C ALA A 156 2.35 -16.94 -19.40
N SER A 157 2.70 -18.20 -19.70
CA SER A 157 3.68 -18.95 -18.90
C SER A 157 5.11 -18.39 -18.97
N PHE A 158 5.44 -17.66 -20.04
CA PHE A 158 6.77 -17.10 -20.28
C PHE A 158 6.67 -15.62 -20.67
N VAL A 159 7.68 -14.84 -20.31
CA VAL A 159 7.96 -13.56 -20.98
C VAL A 159 8.06 -13.84 -22.48
N THR A 160 7.28 -13.15 -23.29
CA THR A 160 7.21 -13.40 -24.74
C THR A 160 7.44 -12.10 -25.48
N LEU A 161 8.50 -12.05 -26.28
CA LEU A 161 8.81 -10.89 -27.11
C LEU A 161 8.17 -11.03 -28.49
N THR A 162 7.73 -9.91 -29.05
CA THR A 162 7.42 -9.83 -30.48
C THR A 162 8.69 -10.04 -31.30
N TYR A 163 8.52 -10.38 -32.57
CA TYR A 163 9.66 -10.53 -33.50
C TYR A 163 10.47 -9.23 -33.59
N ASP A 164 9.80 -8.08 -33.63
CA ASP A 164 10.44 -6.78 -33.77
C ASP A 164 11.11 -6.32 -32.47
N ASP A 165 10.48 -6.54 -31.32
CA ASP A 165 11.08 -6.23 -30.02
C ASP A 165 12.31 -7.10 -29.76
N ALA A 166 12.30 -8.36 -30.20
CA ALA A 166 13.47 -9.22 -30.15
C ALA A 166 14.65 -8.62 -30.94
N ARG A 167 14.40 -8.07 -32.14
CA ARG A 167 15.45 -7.34 -32.91
C ARG A 167 15.93 -6.11 -32.13
N GLN A 168 15.01 -5.36 -31.52
CA GLN A 168 15.33 -4.14 -30.80
C GLN A 168 16.23 -4.39 -29.58
N VAL A 169 16.06 -5.52 -28.89
CA VAL A 169 16.91 -5.92 -27.74
C VAL A 169 18.21 -6.61 -28.17
N GLY A 170 18.53 -6.65 -29.47
CA GLY A 170 19.78 -7.21 -30.00
C GLY A 170 19.76 -8.73 -30.24
N ILE A 171 18.61 -9.39 -30.10
CA ILE A 171 18.43 -10.79 -30.52
C ILE A 171 18.24 -10.81 -32.03
N ASN A 172 18.93 -11.68 -32.76
CA ASN A 172 18.69 -11.88 -34.20
C ASN A 172 17.64 -12.99 -34.40
N PRO A 173 16.36 -12.66 -34.68
CA PRO A 173 15.30 -13.67 -34.74
C PRO A 173 15.35 -14.51 -36.02
N GLU A 174 16.04 -14.05 -37.06
CA GLU A 174 16.23 -14.77 -38.33
C GLU A 174 17.08 -16.03 -38.15
N ARG A 175 17.92 -16.05 -37.11
CA ARG A 175 18.79 -17.19 -36.75
C ARG A 175 18.16 -18.10 -35.69
N LEU A 176 16.97 -17.77 -35.20
CA LEU A 176 16.29 -18.55 -34.17
C LEU A 176 15.52 -19.72 -34.77
N ALA A 177 15.49 -20.85 -34.04
CA ALA A 177 14.67 -22.00 -34.38
C ALA A 177 13.29 -21.88 -33.71
N PHE A 178 12.26 -21.62 -34.49
CA PHE A 178 10.86 -21.57 -34.03
C PHE A 178 10.24 -22.96 -33.90
N GLY A 179 10.79 -23.76 -32.98
CA GLY A 179 10.41 -25.16 -32.77
C GLY A 179 9.62 -25.44 -31.49
N THR A 180 9.44 -24.45 -30.61
CA THR A 180 8.78 -24.65 -29.30
C THR A 180 7.28 -24.49 -29.45
N PRO A 181 6.46 -25.55 -29.34
CA PRO A 181 5.02 -25.43 -29.44
C PRO A 181 4.47 -24.74 -28.19
N ILE A 182 3.69 -23.69 -28.39
CA ILE A 182 3.00 -22.95 -27.32
C ILE A 182 1.52 -22.84 -27.63
N ARG A 183 0.70 -22.81 -26.59
CA ARG A 183 -0.74 -22.57 -26.69
C ARG A 183 -1.03 -21.16 -26.24
N THR A 184 -1.69 -20.40 -27.09
CA THR A 184 -2.15 -19.04 -26.82
C THR A 184 -3.67 -18.98 -26.94
N ALA A 185 -4.26 -17.84 -26.56
CA ALA A 185 -5.68 -17.60 -26.77
C ALA A 185 -6.07 -17.65 -28.26
N ASN A 186 -5.14 -17.30 -29.16
CA ASN A 186 -5.33 -17.32 -30.61
C ASN A 186 -5.07 -18.70 -31.25
N GLY A 187 -4.79 -19.72 -30.43
CA GLY A 187 -4.51 -21.09 -30.87
C GLY A 187 -3.07 -21.54 -30.61
N ALA A 188 -2.71 -22.68 -31.21
CA ALA A 188 -1.36 -23.22 -31.12
C ALA A 188 -0.44 -22.49 -32.12
N MET A 189 0.74 -22.12 -31.66
CA MET A 189 1.80 -21.55 -32.49
C MET A 189 3.15 -22.10 -32.06
N THR A 190 4.19 -21.88 -32.86
CA THR A 190 5.57 -22.16 -32.44
C THR A 190 6.27 -20.87 -32.05
N ALA A 191 7.20 -20.98 -31.11
CA ALA A 191 8.05 -19.88 -30.65
C ALA A 191 9.51 -20.34 -30.59
N ALA A 192 10.42 -19.37 -30.60
CA ALA A 192 11.83 -19.63 -30.34
C ALA A 192 12.14 -19.39 -28.86
N SER A 193 12.83 -20.32 -28.22
CA SER A 193 13.26 -20.18 -26.83
C SER A 193 14.53 -19.34 -26.75
N VAL A 194 14.53 -18.34 -25.88
CA VAL A 194 15.70 -17.48 -25.61
C VAL A 194 15.83 -17.26 -24.11
N THR A 195 17.02 -16.83 -23.68
CA THR A 195 17.24 -16.36 -22.31
C THR A 195 17.63 -14.90 -22.37
N LEU A 196 16.89 -14.06 -21.65
CA LEU A 196 17.16 -12.64 -21.54
C LEU A 196 18.15 -12.42 -20.40
N ASP A 197 19.26 -11.76 -20.70
CA ASP A 197 20.32 -11.51 -19.71
C ASP A 197 19.79 -10.70 -18.52
N ARG A 198 18.96 -9.69 -18.81
CA ARG A 198 18.38 -8.78 -17.83
C ARG A 198 16.98 -8.34 -18.26
N VAL A 199 16.04 -8.36 -17.33
CA VAL A 199 14.72 -7.74 -17.44
C VAL A 199 14.51 -6.88 -16.20
N ALA A 200 14.32 -5.58 -16.37
CA ALA A 200 14.12 -4.64 -15.28
C ALA A 200 12.78 -3.90 -15.44
N VAL A 201 12.02 -3.83 -14.36
CA VAL A 201 10.76 -3.09 -14.27
C VAL A 201 10.89 -2.13 -13.10
N GLY A 202 11.12 -0.85 -13.41
CA GLY A 202 11.49 0.14 -12.38
C GLY A 202 12.73 -0.33 -11.58
N PRO A 203 12.67 -0.37 -10.24
CA PRO A 203 13.76 -0.88 -9.39
C PRO A 203 13.86 -2.41 -9.35
N ILE A 204 12.86 -3.15 -9.87
CA ILE A 204 12.84 -4.62 -9.84
C ILE A 204 13.67 -5.16 -11.01
N GLU A 205 14.82 -5.76 -10.72
CA GLU A 205 15.68 -6.38 -11.73
C GLU A 205 15.70 -7.90 -11.59
N ARG A 206 15.61 -8.59 -12.73
CA ARG A 206 15.81 -10.03 -12.86
C ARG A 206 16.81 -10.34 -13.96
N ARG A 207 17.61 -11.39 -13.73
CA ARG A 207 18.66 -11.84 -14.66
C ARG A 207 18.38 -13.25 -15.12
N ALA A 208 18.89 -13.60 -16.29
CA ALA A 208 18.73 -14.92 -16.91
C ALA A 208 17.24 -15.36 -16.98
N VAL A 209 16.36 -14.45 -17.43
CA VAL A 209 14.92 -14.70 -17.51
C VAL A 209 14.63 -15.51 -18.77
N ARG A 210 14.05 -16.70 -18.60
CA ARG A 210 13.59 -17.51 -19.73
C ARG A 210 12.46 -16.80 -20.45
N ALA A 211 12.60 -16.66 -21.77
CA ALA A 211 11.62 -15.98 -22.60
C ALA A 211 11.42 -16.72 -23.93
N LEU A 212 10.39 -16.30 -24.65
CA LEU A 212 10.04 -16.77 -25.96
C LEU A 212 10.08 -15.62 -26.96
N VAL A 213 10.42 -15.89 -28.21
CA VAL A 213 10.26 -14.97 -29.32
C VAL A 213 9.17 -15.52 -30.24
N ALA A 214 8.16 -14.71 -30.48
CA ALA A 214 7.07 -15.02 -31.39
C ALA A 214 7.52 -14.86 -32.87
N PRO A 215 7.05 -15.71 -33.80
CA PRO A 215 7.15 -15.48 -35.23
C PRO A 215 6.62 -14.09 -35.65
N PRO A 216 7.05 -13.59 -36.81
CA PRO A 216 6.61 -12.28 -37.29
C PRO A 216 5.08 -12.27 -37.49
N GLY A 217 4.42 -11.26 -36.92
CA GLY A 217 2.97 -11.05 -37.04
C GLY A 217 2.08 -11.95 -36.17
N SER A 218 2.63 -12.85 -35.35
CA SER A 218 1.82 -13.74 -34.49
C SER A 218 1.50 -13.16 -33.10
N LEU A 219 2.16 -12.07 -32.71
CA LEU A 219 1.97 -11.40 -31.43
C LEU A 219 2.02 -9.88 -31.65
N GLU A 220 1.00 -9.17 -31.16
CA GLU A 220 0.88 -7.72 -31.35
C GLU A 220 1.78 -6.91 -30.40
N GLN A 221 1.88 -7.36 -29.14
CA GLN A 221 2.68 -6.70 -28.10
C GLN A 221 3.43 -7.72 -27.26
N SER A 222 4.61 -7.34 -26.81
CA SER A 222 5.41 -8.20 -25.93
C SER A 222 4.74 -8.37 -24.57
N LEU A 223 4.82 -9.58 -24.01
CA LEU A 223 4.13 -9.98 -22.79
C LEU A 223 5.12 -10.19 -21.64
N LEU A 224 4.79 -9.66 -20.47
CA LEU A 224 5.43 -9.96 -19.20
C LEU A 224 4.68 -11.12 -18.52
N GLY A 225 5.17 -12.33 -18.77
CA GLY A 225 4.57 -13.57 -18.27
C GLY A 225 5.16 -14.09 -16.96
N MET A 226 4.74 -15.29 -16.60
CA MET A 226 5.03 -15.93 -15.31
C MET A 226 6.52 -16.17 -15.04
N THR A 227 7.37 -16.40 -16.06
CA THR A 227 8.83 -16.50 -15.82
C THR A 227 9.46 -15.25 -15.22
N PHE A 228 8.81 -14.09 -15.31
CA PHE A 228 9.18 -12.91 -14.54
C PHE A 228 8.30 -12.77 -13.28
N LEU A 229 6.98 -12.91 -13.40
CA LEU A 229 6.05 -12.67 -12.29
C LEU A 229 6.27 -13.62 -11.10
N ASP A 230 6.62 -14.88 -11.34
CA ASP A 230 6.90 -15.87 -10.29
C ASP A 230 8.17 -15.57 -9.49
N THR A 231 9.02 -14.68 -10.00
CA THR A 231 10.25 -14.28 -9.32
C THR A 231 10.02 -13.15 -8.31
N LEU A 232 8.84 -12.56 -8.30
CA LEU A 232 8.46 -11.46 -7.42
C LEU A 232 8.07 -11.96 -6.04
N GLY A 233 8.24 -11.14 -4.99
CA GLY A 233 7.68 -11.42 -3.67
C GLY A 233 6.14 -11.44 -3.68
N GLY A 234 5.52 -10.77 -4.66
CA GLY A 234 4.10 -10.85 -4.93
C GLY A 234 3.65 -9.90 -6.03
N TYR A 235 2.45 -10.15 -6.55
CA TYR A 235 1.74 -9.20 -7.40
C TYR A 235 0.26 -9.16 -7.02
N ALA A 236 -0.33 -7.96 -7.00
CA ALA A 236 -1.72 -7.77 -6.61
C ALA A 236 -2.42 -6.82 -7.57
N ILE A 237 -3.62 -7.21 -8.00
CA ILE A 237 -4.51 -6.37 -8.81
C ILE A 237 -5.65 -5.88 -7.90
N SER A 238 -5.78 -4.56 -7.76
CA SER A 238 -6.85 -3.90 -6.99
C SER A 238 -7.50 -2.83 -7.86
N GLY A 239 -8.69 -3.14 -8.38
CA GLY A 239 -9.42 -2.29 -9.33
C GLY A 239 -8.60 -2.03 -10.60
N ASP A 240 -8.21 -0.76 -10.79
CA ASP A 240 -7.43 -0.28 -11.94
C ASP A 240 -5.94 -0.16 -11.66
N ARG A 241 -5.45 -0.80 -10.59
CA ARG A 241 -4.05 -0.77 -10.19
C ARG A 241 -3.48 -2.18 -10.07
N LEU A 242 -2.30 -2.35 -10.66
CA LEU A 242 -1.40 -3.48 -10.44
C LEU A 242 -0.24 -3.01 -9.56
N VAL A 243 0.11 -3.81 -8.56
CA VAL A 243 1.30 -3.60 -7.72
C VAL A 243 2.20 -4.82 -7.88
N LEU A 244 3.47 -4.58 -8.19
CA LEU A 244 4.53 -5.57 -8.27
C LEU A 244 5.48 -5.36 -7.09
N THR A 245 5.68 -6.41 -6.30
CA THR A 245 6.56 -6.39 -5.13
C THR A 245 7.85 -7.14 -5.46
N PRO A 246 9.04 -6.56 -5.21
CA PRO A 246 10.33 -7.17 -5.53
C PRO A 246 10.55 -8.55 -4.91
#